data_AF-A0A537H1A4-F1
#
_entry.id   AF-A0A537H1A4-F1
#
_cell.length_a   1.000
_cell.length_b   1.000
_cell.length_c   1.000
_cell.angle_alpha   90.00
_cell.angle_beta   90.00
_cell.angle_gamma   90.00
#
_symmetry.space_group_name_H-M   'P 1'
#
loop_
_entity.id
_entity.type
_entity.pdbx_description
1 polymer ?
#
loop_
_entity_poly.entity_id
_entity_poly.type
_entity_poly.pdbx_seq_one_letter_code
_entity_poly.pdbx_strand_id
1 'polypeptide(L)'
;MNQSHDEDPWLGTLERFPTIYHARASWLYDINTESLQKAIFAGLRSLAQEKKSLEITVADIPGYRSGGVVFKFGVGNKDGFDILDDKEAERVIQRIEEKGTFRTLDLVFHLHYSVD
;
A
#
# COMPACT_ATOMS: atom_id res chain seq x y z
N MET A 1 -26.24 -42.05 1.53
CA MET A 1 -24.85 -41.81 1.09
C MET A 1 -24.66 -40.32 1.10
N ASN A 2 -23.82 -39.86 2.01
CA ASN A 2 -23.55 -38.46 2.30
C ASN A 2 -22.21 -38.07 1.66
N GLN A 3 -21.96 -36.76 1.59
CA GLN A 3 -20.75 -36.05 1.15
C GLN A 3 -20.79 -35.58 -0.31
N SER A 4 -20.50 -34.32 -0.62
CA SER A 4 -20.37 -33.06 0.13
C SER A 4 -20.12 -32.00 -0.93
N HIS A 5 -20.61 -30.79 -0.67
CA HIS A 5 -20.25 -29.53 -1.30
C HIS A 5 -18.89 -29.52 -2.02
N ASP A 6 -18.90 -29.37 -3.35
CA ASP A 6 -17.77 -28.77 -4.07
C ASP A 6 -17.94 -27.24 -3.88
N GLU A 7 -17.61 -26.80 -2.66
CA GLU A 7 -17.39 -25.39 -2.37
C GLU A 7 -16.13 -24.97 -3.14
N ASP A 8 -16.33 -24.04 -4.08
CA ASP A 8 -15.32 -23.29 -4.80
C ASP A 8 -14.11 -22.94 -3.87
N PRO A 9 -13.00 -23.71 -3.91
CA PRO A 9 -11.99 -23.65 -2.86
C PRO A 9 -11.05 -22.43 -2.98
N TRP A 10 -11.25 -21.57 -3.98
CA TRP A 10 -10.20 -20.66 -4.46
C TRP A 10 -10.49 -19.16 -4.24
N LEU A 11 -11.45 -18.82 -3.39
CA LEU A 11 -11.60 -17.45 -2.90
C LEU A 11 -11.31 -17.38 -1.40
N GLY A 12 -10.06 -17.00 -1.07
CA GLY A 12 -9.79 -16.28 0.18
C GLY A 12 -8.83 -16.90 1.18
N THR A 13 -8.32 -18.12 0.98
CA THR A 13 -7.36 -18.72 1.92
C THR A 13 -6.09 -19.17 1.22
N LEU A 14 -5.09 -18.30 1.20
CA LEU A 14 -3.71 -18.69 0.88
C LEU A 14 -3.11 -19.30 2.15
N GLU A 15 -2.98 -20.63 2.21
CA GLU A 15 -2.29 -21.35 3.32
C GLU A 15 -0.86 -20.85 3.58
N ARG A 16 -0.30 -20.12 2.61
CA ARG A 16 1.03 -19.50 2.67
C ARG A 16 1.00 -18.00 2.45
N PHE A 17 -0.15 -17.33 2.65
CA PHE A 17 -0.10 -15.89 2.81
C PHE A 17 0.81 -15.61 4.00
N PRO A 18 1.77 -14.67 3.90
CA PRO A 18 2.59 -14.36 5.05
C PRO A 18 1.68 -13.81 6.17
N THR A 19 1.34 -14.65 7.14
CA THR A 19 0.80 -14.23 8.44
C THR A 19 1.89 -13.57 9.29
N ILE A 20 3.11 -13.51 8.76
CA ILE A 20 4.21 -12.76 9.30
C ILE A 20 3.89 -11.30 9.05
N TYR A 21 3.47 -10.58 10.09
CA TYR A 21 3.64 -9.13 10.13
C TYR A 21 5.11 -8.84 9.80
N HIS A 22 5.41 -8.45 8.56
CA HIS A 22 6.78 -8.26 8.09
C HIS A 22 7.55 -7.25 8.96
N ALA A 23 6.82 -6.34 9.61
CA ALA A 23 7.27 -5.59 10.77
C ALA A 23 6.07 -4.98 11.49
N ARG A 24 6.14 -4.85 12.82
CA ARG A 24 5.32 -3.91 13.59
C ARG A 24 6.23 -2.77 14.05
N ALA A 25 6.18 -1.64 13.37
CA ALA A 25 6.77 -0.42 13.88
C ALA A 25 5.79 0.23 14.86
N SER A 26 6.24 0.53 16.07
CA SER A 26 5.48 1.29 17.06
C SER A 26 6.34 2.48 17.45
N TRP A 27 5.87 3.69 17.17
CA TRP A 27 6.56 4.92 17.57
C TRP A 27 5.80 5.56 18.71
N LEU A 28 6.46 5.69 19.87
CA LEU A 28 6.00 6.51 20.96
C LEU A 28 6.84 7.79 20.92
N TYR A 29 6.27 8.86 20.40
CA TYR A 29 6.90 10.17 20.34
C TYR A 29 5.90 11.21 20.84
N ASP A 30 6.41 12.24 21.52
CA ASP A 30 5.63 13.43 21.91
C ASP A 30 5.45 14.32 20.67
N ILE A 31 4.74 13.78 19.68
CA ILE A 31 4.51 14.39 18.37
C ILE A 31 3.07 14.85 18.30
N ASN A 32 2.86 16.11 17.94
CA ASN A 32 1.51 16.60 17.70
C ASN A 32 0.92 15.93 16.44
N THR A 33 -0.40 15.93 16.33
CA THR A 33 -1.11 15.26 15.23
C THR A 33 -0.71 15.78 13.85
N GLU A 34 -0.32 17.05 13.75
CA GLU A 34 0.12 17.68 12.50
C GLU A 34 1.42 17.06 11.99
N SER A 35 2.44 17.07 12.84
CA SER A 35 3.73 16.46 12.56
C SER A 35 3.62 14.96 12.31
N LEU A 36 2.72 14.27 13.02
CA LEU A 36 2.46 12.85 12.78
C LEU A 36 1.88 12.60 11.39
N GLN A 37 0.86 13.37 10.96
CA GLN A 37 0.27 13.19 9.64
C GLN A 37 1.29 13.50 8.53
N LYS A 38 2.05 14.60 8.65
CA LYS A 38 3.14 14.91 7.70
C LYS A 38 4.17 13.78 7.61
N ALA A 39 4.57 13.21 8.75
CA ALA A 39 5.51 12.08 8.79
C ALA A 39 4.95 10.83 8.12
N ILE A 40 3.65 10.54 8.30
CA ILE A 40 2.99 9.41 7.62
C ILE A 40 3.02 9.61 6.09
N PHE A 41 2.65 10.78 5.58
CA PHE A 41 2.68 11.04 4.13
C PHE A 41 4.10 10.97 3.55
N ALA A 42 5.10 11.50 4.27
CA ALA A 42 6.50 11.38 3.89
C ALA A 42 6.95 9.91 3.84
N GLY A 43 6.53 9.10 4.82
CA GLY A 43 6.81 7.65 4.87
C GLY A 43 6.15 6.89 3.72
N LEU A 44 4.88 7.16 3.42
CA LEU A 44 4.18 6.56 2.28
C LEU A 44 4.82 6.94 0.95
N ARG A 45 5.23 8.21 0.79
CA ARG A 45 5.93 8.68 -0.41
C ARG A 45 7.27 7.97 -0.57
N SER A 46 8.05 7.86 0.50
CA SER A 46 9.33 7.14 0.50
C SER A 46 9.14 5.67 0.11
N LEU A 47 8.14 5.00 0.68
CA LEU A 47 7.82 3.61 0.33
C LEU A 47 7.41 3.47 -1.15
N ALA A 48 6.69 4.45 -1.71
CA ALA A 48 6.30 4.44 -3.12
C ALA A 48 7.47 4.64 -4.10
N GLN A 49 8.60 5.18 -3.63
CA GLN A 49 9.81 5.34 -4.44
C GLN A 49 10.69 4.07 -4.44
N GLU A 50 10.46 3.13 -3.52
CA GLU A 50 11.23 1.90 -3.45
C GLU A 50 10.66 0.81 -4.38
N LYS A 51 11.44 0.42 -5.39
CA LYS A 51 11.23 -0.84 -6.12
C LYS A 51 11.83 -1.97 -5.30
N LYS A 52 11.01 -2.92 -4.85
CA LYS A 52 11.50 -4.16 -4.24
C LYS A 52 11.66 -5.21 -5.32
N SER A 53 12.85 -5.81 -5.43
CA SER A 53 13.09 -6.93 -6.34
C SER A 53 12.36 -8.18 -5.83
N LEU A 54 11.71 -8.90 -6.74
CA LEU A 54 11.14 -10.21 -6.46
C LEU A 54 11.15 -11.09 -7.72
N GLU A 55 11.08 -12.39 -7.50
CA GLU A 55 10.85 -13.36 -8.57
C GLU A 55 9.36 -13.48 -8.86
N ILE A 56 8.97 -13.30 -10.12
CA ILE A 56 7.57 -13.26 -10.58
C ILE A 56 7.33 -14.40 -11.58
N THR A 57 6.17 -15.05 -11.47
CA THR A 57 5.68 -16.01 -12.46
C THR A 57 4.69 -15.32 -13.40
N VAL A 58 4.76 -15.64 -14.69
CA VAL A 58 3.84 -15.15 -15.72
C VAL A 58 3.11 -16.36 -16.29
N ALA A 59 1.77 -16.31 -16.33
CA ALA A 59 0.94 -17.48 -16.66
C ALA A 59 1.35 -18.19 -17.96
N ASP A 60 1.79 -17.42 -18.97
CA ASP A 60 2.14 -17.93 -20.29
C ASP A 60 3.63 -18.26 -20.48
N ILE A 61 4.45 -18.08 -19.44
CA ILE A 61 5.91 -18.27 -19.51
C ILE A 61 6.37 -19.21 -18.38
N PRO A 62 6.89 -20.41 -18.71
CA PRO A 62 7.43 -21.31 -17.70
C PRO A 62 8.59 -20.68 -16.92
N GLY A 63 8.58 -20.89 -15.60
CA GLY A 63 9.65 -20.49 -14.69
C GLY A 63 9.42 -19.17 -13.97
N TYR A 64 10.44 -18.76 -13.21
CA TYR A 64 10.48 -17.48 -12.52
C TYR A 64 11.31 -16.47 -13.33
N ARG A 65 10.87 -15.21 -13.30
CA ARG A 65 11.59 -14.08 -13.89
C ARG A 65 11.95 -13.10 -12.79
N SER A 66 13.13 -12.52 -12.88
CA SER A 66 13.43 -11.34 -12.09
C SER A 66 12.51 -10.20 -12.51
N GLY A 67 11.97 -9.53 -11.50
CA GLY A 67 11.15 -8.36 -11.67
C GLY A 67 11.13 -7.54 -10.40
N GLY A 68 10.10 -6.72 -10.24
CA GLY A 68 9.91 -5.99 -9.01
C GLY A 68 8.47 -5.58 -8.75
N VAL A 69 8.27 -5.09 -7.53
CA VAL A 69 7.02 -4.50 -7.08
C VAL A 69 7.31 -3.08 -6.60
N VAL A 70 6.39 -2.19 -6.95
CA VAL A 70 6.38 -0.81 -6.44
C VAL A 70 5.04 -0.58 -5.75
N PHE A 71 5.08 0.08 -4.61
CA PHE A 71 3.89 0.54 -3.92
C PHE A 71 3.39 1.84 -4.56
N LYS A 72 2.09 1.94 -4.81
CA LYS A 72 1.45 3.21 -5.19
C LYS A 72 0.37 3.51 -4.16
N PHE A 73 0.44 4.69 -3.57
CA PHE A 73 -0.57 5.16 -2.63
C PHE A 73 -1.42 6.23 -3.30
N GLY A 74 -2.69 6.30 -2.91
CA GLY A 74 -3.57 7.40 -3.28
C GLY A 74 -4.31 7.95 -2.08
N VAL A 75 -4.62 9.25 -2.13
CA VAL A 75 -5.33 9.98 -1.10
C VAL A 75 -6.74 10.28 -1.59
N GLY A 76 -7.73 9.95 -0.77
CA GLY A 76 -9.13 10.18 -1.08
C GLY A 76 -9.44 11.66 -1.29
N ASN A 77 -10.15 11.94 -2.37
CA ASN A 77 -10.77 13.23 -2.64
C ASN A 77 -12.27 13.02 -2.86
N LYS A 78 -12.99 14.09 -3.24
CA LYS A 78 -14.44 14.04 -3.42
C LYS A 78 -14.90 13.05 -4.51
N ASP A 79 -14.05 12.81 -5.52
CA ASP A 79 -14.41 12.13 -6.76
C ASP A 79 -13.65 10.80 -6.96
N GLY A 80 -12.71 10.45 -6.06
CA GLY A 80 -11.86 9.26 -6.16
C GLY A 80 -10.61 9.35 -5.29
N PHE A 81 -9.48 8.87 -5.82
CA PHE A 81 -8.18 8.88 -5.14
C PHE A 81 -7.11 9.49 -6.04
N ASP A 82 -6.45 10.55 -5.57
CA ASP A 82 -5.29 11.14 -6.23
C ASP A 82 -4.03 10.35 -5.87
N ILE A 83 -3.21 9.99 -6.85
CA ILE A 83 -1.95 9.28 -6.58
C ILE A 83 -1.01 10.19 -5.79
N LEU A 84 -0.44 9.68 -4.70
CA LEU A 84 0.50 10.37 -3.83
C LEU A 84 1.90 10.47 -4.48
N ASP A 85 1.98 11.24 -5.56
CA ASP A 85 3.23 11.68 -6.19
C ASP A 85 3.80 12.93 -5.48
N ASP A 86 4.87 13.52 -6.01
CA ASP A 86 5.51 14.68 -5.37
C ASP A 86 4.58 15.89 -5.28
N LYS A 87 3.77 16.11 -6.31
CA LYS A 87 2.83 17.23 -6.36
C LYS A 87 1.70 17.02 -5.36
N GLU A 88 1.18 15.80 -5.30
CA GLU A 88 0.10 15.47 -4.38
C GLU A 88 0.58 15.47 -2.92
N ALA A 89 1.79 14.99 -2.66
CA ALA A 89 2.40 15.07 -1.34
C ALA A 89 2.55 16.53 -0.86
N GLU A 90 3.01 17.43 -1.74
CA GLU A 90 3.09 18.86 -1.44
C GLU A 90 1.71 19.45 -1.16
N ARG A 91 0.71 19.15 -2.01
CA ARG A 91 -0.68 19.61 -1.83
C ARG A 91 -1.26 19.18 -0.48
N VAL A 92 -1.01 17.94 -0.07
CA VAL A 92 -1.51 17.39 1.20
C VAL A 92 -0.81 18.06 2.39
N ILE A 93 0.50 18.25 2.33
CA ILE A 93 1.26 18.95 3.39
C ILE A 93 0.76 20.39 3.54
N GLN A 94 0.64 21.12 2.43
CA GLN A 94 0.14 22.50 2.43
C GLN A 94 -1.29 22.56 3.00
N ARG A 95 -2.15 21.61 2.64
CA ARG A 95 -3.52 21.52 3.20
C ARG A 95 -3.53 21.32 4.71
N ILE A 96 -2.60 20.54 5.26
CA ILE A 96 -2.47 20.33 6.71
C ILE A 96 -2.05 21.64 7.39
N GLU A 97 -1.10 22.37 6.80
CA GLU A 97 -0.58 23.63 7.35
C GLU A 97 -1.62 24.75 7.34
N GLU A 98 -2.35 24.91 6.23
CA GLU A 98 -3.28 26.03 6.06
C GLU A 98 -4.63 25.81 6.74
N LYS A 99 -5.08 24.55 6.80
CA LYS A 99 -6.47 24.23 7.16
C LYS A 99 -6.56 23.16 8.27
N GLY A 100 -5.43 22.82 8.88
CA GLY A 100 -5.33 21.87 9.98
C GLY A 100 -5.41 20.41 9.55
N THR A 101 -5.23 19.53 10.53
CA THR A 101 -5.15 18.07 10.37
C THR A 101 -6.43 17.43 9.87
N PHE A 102 -6.28 16.28 9.21
CA PHE A 102 -7.40 15.45 8.80
C PHE A 102 -7.99 14.73 10.02
N ARG A 103 -9.32 14.82 10.20
CA ARG A 103 -10.04 14.03 11.21
C ARG A 103 -10.19 12.56 10.79
N THR A 104 -10.46 12.37 9.51
CA THR A 104 -10.54 11.07 8.83
C THR A 104 -9.79 11.21 7.52
N LEU A 105 -9.05 10.17 7.15
CA LEU A 105 -8.27 10.12 5.92
C LEU A 105 -8.53 8.79 5.23
N ASP A 106 -9.01 8.85 3.99
CA ASP A 106 -9.18 7.69 3.14
C ASP A 106 -7.92 7.50 2.29
N LEU A 107 -7.36 6.30 2.32
CA LEU A 107 -6.16 5.93 1.56
C LEU A 107 -6.44 4.69 0.73
N VAL A 108 -5.87 4.66 -0.48
CA VAL A 108 -5.79 3.45 -1.30
C VAL A 108 -4.33 3.06 -1.48
N PHE A 109 -4.05 1.76 -1.53
CA PHE A 109 -2.73 1.24 -1.86
C PHE A 109 -2.85 0.23 -3.00
N HIS A 110 -1.95 0.33 -3.96
CA HIS A 110 -1.81 -0.59 -5.08
C HIS A 110 -0.40 -1.16 -5.11
N LEU A 111 -0.29 -2.45 -5.43
CA LEU A 111 0.97 -3.09 -5.76
C LEU A 111 1.09 -3.17 -7.28
N HIS A 112 2.14 -2.56 -7.83
CA HIS A 112 2.42 -2.60 -9.25
C HIS A 112 3.59 -3.55 -9.49
N TYR A 113 3.30 -4.70 -10.11
CA TYR A 113 4.28 -5.71 -10.48
C TYR A 113 4.80 -5.44 -11.90
N SER A 114 6.11 -5.50 -12.08
CA SER A 114 6.76 -5.45 -13.40
C SER A 114 7.79 -6.55 -13.53
N VAL A 115 7.86 -7.15 -14.71
CA VAL A 115 8.89 -8.13 -15.08
C VAL A 115 9.94 -7.39 -15.92
N ASP A 116 11.22 -7.70 -15.70
CA ASP A 116 12.34 -7.08 -16.44
C ASP A 116 12.52 -7.66 -17.85
#